data_AF-A0A379AC88-F1
#
_entry.id   AF-A0A379AC88-F1
#
_cell.length_a   1.000
_cell.length_b   1.000
_cell.length_c   1.000
_cell.angle_alpha   90.00
_cell.angle_beta   90.00
_cell.angle_gamma   90.00
#
_symmetry.space_group_name_H-M   'P 1'
#
loop_
_entity.id
_entity.type
_entity.pdbx_description
1 polymer ?
#
loop_
_entity_poly.entity_id
_entity_poly.type
_entity_poly.pdbx_seq_one_letter_code
_entity_poly.pdbx_strand_id
1 'polypeptide(L)' 'MFYDNPGALTLPTALQARCKFALNTPKPNDSLKQYALSLDKADAPAEEMDLGRQFAQTVILTCQ' A
#
# COMPACT_ATOMS: atom_id res chain seq x y z
N MET A 1 1.13 -2.25 9.71
CA MET A 1 -0.28 -2.62 9.45
C MET A 1 -0.33 -3.29 8.09
N PHE A 2 -0.92 -4.48 8.01
CA PHE A 2 -1.04 -5.27 6.78
C PHE A 2 -2.42 -5.94 6.80
N TYR A 3 -3.13 -5.94 5.68
CA TYR A 3 -4.38 -6.63 5.47
C TYR A 3 -4.10 -7.97 4.79
N ASP A 4 -4.52 -9.07 5.40
CA ASP A 4 -4.26 -10.42 4.87
C ASP A 4 -4.93 -10.66 3.52
N ASN A 5 -6.12 -10.09 3.32
CA ASN A 5 -6.90 -10.21 2.10
C ASN A 5 -7.96 -9.10 2.02
N PRO A 6 -8.63 -8.93 0.86
CA PRO A 6 -9.66 -7.91 0.70
C PRO A 6 -10.84 -8.03 1.69
N GLY A 7 -11.14 -9.22 2.21
CA GLY A 7 -12.22 -9.43 3.20
C GLY A 7 -11.92 -8.84 4.58
N ALA A 8 -10.67 -8.45 4.85
CA ALA A 8 -10.32 -7.69 6.05
C ALA A 8 -10.81 -6.24 6.01
N LEU A 9 -11.30 -5.77 4.86
CA LEU A 9 -11.87 -4.45 4.67
C LEU A 9 -13.40 -4.55 4.64
N THR A 10 -14.07 -3.62 5.30
CA THR A 10 -15.54 -3.57 5.34
C THR A 10 -16.03 -2.18 5.01
N LEU A 11 -17.12 -2.09 4.25
CA LEU A 11 -17.87 -0.86 4.06
C LEU A 11 -19.16 -0.90 4.88
N PRO A 12 -19.61 0.23 5.44
CA PRO A 12 -20.96 0.36 5.98
C PRO A 12 -22.02 -0.05 4.94
N THR A 13 -23.09 -0.71 5.37
CA THR A 13 -24.14 -1.24 4.49
C THR A 13 -24.71 -0.20 3.52
N ALA A 14 -24.87 1.05 3.98
CA ALA A 14 -25.35 2.17 3.15
C ALA A 14 -24.44 2.46 1.94
N LEU A 15 -23.14 2.16 2.03
CA LEU A 15 -22.16 2.42 0.98
C LEU A 15 -21.89 1.18 0.11
N GLN A 16 -22.17 -0.03 0.59
CA GLN A 16 -21.94 -1.26 -0.18
C GLN A 16 -22.71 -1.31 -1.50
N ALA A 17 -23.87 -0.64 -1.58
CA ALA A 17 -24.68 -0.57 -2.80
C ALA A 17 -24.07 0.34 -3.88
N ARG A 18 -23.21 1.29 -3.49
CA ARG A 18 -22.70 2.36 -4.37
C ARG A 18 -21.19 2.34 -4.52
N CYS A 19 -20.48 1.74 -3.58
CA CYS A 19 -19.03 1.76 -3.51
C CYS A 19 -18.47 0.35 -3.44
N LYS A 20 -17.33 0.17 -4.10
CA LYS A 20 -16.51 -1.04 -4.01
C LYS A 20 -15.08 -0.64 -3.66
N PHE A 21 -14.40 -1.46 -2.88
CA PHE A 21 -12.97 -1.29 -2.67
C PHE A 21 -12.17 -2.39 -3.39
N ALA A 22 -10.92 -2.07 -3.71
CA ALA A 22 -9.91 -3.02 -4.15
C ALA A 22 -8.68 -2.86 -3.27
N LEU A 23 -8.13 -3.98 -2.79
CA LEU A 23 -6.88 -4.02 -2.05
C LEU A 23 -5.76 -4.45 -3.01
N ASN A 24 -4.79 -3.56 -3.24
CA ASN A 24 -3.57 -3.87 -3.97
C ASN A 24 -2.42 -4.07 -2.97
N THR A 25 -1.72 -5.20 -3.08
CA THR A 25 -0.52 -5.48 -2.28
C THR A 25 0.68 -5.51 -3.20
N PRO A 26 1.58 -4.52 -3.12
CA PRO A 26 2.79 -4.51 -3.93
C PRO A 26 3.63 -5.77 -3.68
N LYS A 27 4.25 -6.26 -4.74
CA LYS A 27 5.27 -7.31 -4.67
C LYS A 27 6.61 -6.69 -5.05
N PRO A 28 7.33 -6.09 -4.09
CA PRO A 28 8.63 -5.48 -4.36
C PRO A 28 9.61 -6.56 -4.85
N ASN A 29 10.34 -6.25 -5.91
CA ASN A 29 11.39 -7.13 -6.42
C ASN A 29 12.63 -7.08 -5.50
N ASP A 30 13.55 -8.02 -5.69
CA ASP A 30 14.70 -8.14 -4.79
C ASP A 30 15.67 -6.97 -4.90
N SER A 31 15.80 -6.36 -6.08
CA SER A 31 16.59 -5.14 -6.26
C SER A 31 16.08 -3.99 -5.38
N LEU A 32 14.76 -3.76 -5.37
CA LEU A 32 14.13 -2.73 -4.57
C LEU A 32 14.25 -3.01 -3.06
N LYS A 33 14.18 -4.28 -2.63
CA LYS A 33 14.42 -4.66 -1.23
C LYS A 33 15.87 -4.39 -0.82
N GLN A 34 16.84 -4.75 -1.66
CA GLN A 34 18.25 -4.51 -1.37
C GLN A 34 18.57 -3.02 -1.31
N TYR A 35 17.99 -2.23 -2.22
CA TYR A 35 18.06 -0.78 -2.15
C TYR A 35 17.51 -0.27 -0.82
N ALA A 36 16.29 -0.67 -0.42
CA ALA A 36 15.71 -0.27 0.86
C ALA A 36 16.53 -0.69 2.10
N LEU A 37 17.24 -1.83 2.05
CA LEU A 37 18.13 -2.26 3.12
C LEU A 37 19.45 -1.49 3.16
N SER A 38 19.92 -1.00 2.01
CA SER A 38 21.16 -0.23 1.88
C SER A 38 21.01 1.23 2.33
N LEU A 39 19.77 1.72 2.43
CA LEU A 39 19.48 3.06 2.91
C LEU A 39 19.61 3.11 4.43
N ASP A 40 20.78 3.56 4.89
CA ASP A 40 21.00 3.85 6.29
C ASP A 40 20.26 5.15 6.68
N LYS A 41 19.66 5.19 7.87
CA LYS A 41 18.64 6.17 8.30
C LYS A 41 19.10 7.64 8.33
N ALA A 42 20.38 7.92 8.08
CA ALA A 42 21.00 9.23 8.31
C ALA A 42 21.07 10.15 7.07
N ASP A 43 20.99 9.63 5.85
CA ASP A 43 21.28 10.41 4.63
C ASP A 43 20.25 10.25 3.50
N ALA A 44 19.08 9.66 3.79
CA ALA A 44 18.00 9.47 2.82
C ALA A 44 17.56 10.83 2.20
N PRO A 45 17.83 11.09 0.90
CA PRO A 45 17.39 12.31 0.23
C PRO A 45 15.86 12.42 0.26
N ALA A 46 15.31 13.64 0.21
CA ALA A 46 13.86 13.86 0.26
C ALA A 46 13.07 13.06 -0.81
N GLU A 47 13.72 12.68 -1.91
CA GLU A 47 13.19 11.80 -2.97
C GLU A 47 12.90 10.36 -2.50
N GLU A 48 13.42 9.93 -1.35
CA GLU A 48 13.17 8.62 -0.76
C GLU A 48 11.88 8.53 0.07
N MET A 49 11.18 9.66 0.29
CA MET A 49 9.87 9.64 0.95
C MET A 49 8.83 8.78 0.22
N ASP A 50 9.00 8.54 -1.09
CA ASP A 50 8.12 7.68 -1.87
C ASP A 50 8.51 6.21 -1.86
N LEU A 51 9.67 5.83 -1.32
CA LEU A 51 10.09 4.44 -1.24
C LEU A 51 9.07 3.62 -0.46
N GLY A 52 8.56 4.14 0.67
CA GLY A 52 7.53 3.47 1.46
C GLY A 52 6.27 3.12 0.67
N ARG A 53 5.89 3.92 -0.34
CA ARG A 53 4.73 3.64 -1.21
C ARG A 53 4.93 2.39 -2.07
N GLN A 54 6.18 2.06 -2.40
CA GLN A 54 6.50 0.87 -3.20
C GLN A 54 6.30 -0.44 -2.40
N PHE A 55 6.20 -0.34 -1.07
CA PHE A 55 5.99 -1.48 -0.17
C PHE A 55 4.61 -1.48 0.49
N ALA A 56 3.92 -0.35 0.54
CA ALA A 56 2.64 -0.19 1.23
C ALA A 56 1.46 -0.73 0.42
N GLN A 57 0.52 -1.40 1.10
CA GLN A 57 -0.76 -1.78 0.49
C GLN A 57 -1.61 -0.54 0.17
N THR A 58 -2.29 -0.58 -0.98
CA THR A 58 -3.19 0.49 -1.42
C THR A 58 -4.62 0.00 -1.41
N VAL A 59 -5.50 0.76 -0.77
CA VAL A 59 -6.95 0.55 -0.82
C VAL A 59 -7.55 1.58 -1.77
N ILE A 60 -8.12 1.11 -2.88
CA ILE A 60 -8.79 1.96 -3.86
C ILE A 60 -10.29 1.86 -3.60
N LEU A 61 -10.96 2.98 -3.33
CA LEU A 61 -12.41 3.06 -3.19
C LEU A 61 -12.99 3.71 -4.45
N THR A 62 -13.94 3.03 -5.09
CA THR A 62 -14.67 3.53 -6.26
C THR A 62 -16.15 3.56 -5.94
N CYS A 63 -16.78 4.72 -6.12
CA CYS A 63 -18.21 4.92 -5.88
C CYS A 63 -18.92 5.41 -7.15
N GLN A 64 -20.18 5.00 -7.33
CA GLN A 64 -21.08 5.40 -8.41
C GLN A 64 -22.18 6.34 -7.92
#